data_AF-A0A0M8WMZ1-F1
#
_entry.id   AF-A0A0M8WMZ1-F1
#
_cell.length_a   1.000
_cell.length_b   1.000
_cell.length_c   1.000
_cell.angle_alpha   90.00
_cell.angle_beta   90.00
_cell.angle_gamma   90.00
#
_symmetry.space_group_name_H-M   'P 1'
#
loop_
_entity.id
_entity.type
_entity.pdbx_description
1 polymer ?
#
loop_
_entity_poly.entity_id
_entity_poly.type
_entity_poly.pdbx_seq_one_letter_code
_entity_poly.pdbx_strand_id
1 'polypeptide(L)' 'MATYSISVRLRRTTVEERYVSVPVTDAMMRTQPDDDGAYHLDGEKVLAAAVELGQDDTGWLPEDRQITVHPFQKSPHDA' A
#
# COMPACT_ATOMS: atom_id res chain seq x y z
N MET A 1 31.72 -6.48 -37.51
CA MET A 1 30.85 -5.33 -37.19
C MET A 1 30.95 -5.09 -35.69
N ALA A 2 31.12 -3.84 -35.26
CA ALA A 2 31.12 -3.52 -33.82
C ALA A 2 29.68 -3.47 -33.31
N THR A 3 29.42 -4.13 -32.19
CA THR A 3 28.13 -4.09 -31.49
C THR A 3 28.24 -3.08 -30.35
N TYR A 4 27.41 -2.04 -30.37
CA TYR A 4 27.33 -1.04 -29.31
C TYR A 4 26.08 -1.30 -28.46
N SER A 5 26.14 -0.96 -27.17
CA SER A 5 25.00 -1.01 -26.24
C SER A 5 24.86 0.31 -25.48
N ILE A 6 23.64 0.59 -25.03
CA ILE A 6 23.30 1.79 -24.24
C ILE A 6 22.52 1.33 -23.01
N SER A 7 22.86 1.87 -21.85
CA SER A 7 22.16 1.60 -20.59
C SER A 7 21.04 2.61 -20.36
N VAL A 8 19.85 2.13 -19.96
CA VAL A 8 18.68 2.97 -19.65
C VAL A 8 18.09 2.55 -18.31
N ARG A 9 17.74 3.52 -17.46
CA ARG A 9 17.11 3.25 -16.17
C ARG A 9 15.61 3.02 -16.34
N LEU A 10 15.15 1.87 -15.87
CA LEU A 10 13.72 1.54 -15.77
C LEU A 10 13.22 1.77 -14.33
N ARG A 11 11.95 2.15 -14.21
CA ARG A 11 11.18 2.18 -12.96
C ARG A 11 10.19 1.03 -12.99
N ARG A 12 10.07 0.32 -11.87
CA ARG A 12 9.00 -0.65 -11.64
C ARG A 12 8.14 -0.16 -10.50
N THR A 13 6.85 -0.01 -10.76
CA THR A 13 5.84 0.24 -9.74
C THR A 13 5.05 -1.05 -9.57
N THR A 14 4.93 -1.52 -8.34
CA THR A 14 4.09 -2.66 -7.98
C THR A 14 2.90 -2.12 -7.19
N VAL A 15 1.70 -2.59 -7.54
CA VAL A 15 0.50 -2.45 -6.71
C VAL A 15 0.30 -3.78 -6.02
N GLU A 16 0.14 -3.75 -4.70
CA GLU A 16 0.03 -4.93 -3.87
C GLU A 16 -1.20 -4.80 -2.97
N GLU A 17 -1.81 -5.93 -2.66
CA GLU A 17 -2.96 -6.03 -1.76
C GLU A 17 -2.66 -6.92 -0.56
N ARG A 18 -3.33 -6.66 0.55
CA ARG A 18 -3.28 -7.48 1.76
C ARG A 18 -4.59 -7.40 2.49
N TYR A 19 -5.06 -8.56 2.95
CA TYR A 19 -6.18 -8.64 3.89
C TYR A 19 -5.65 -8.61 5.32
N VAL A 20 -6.22 -7.74 6.15
CA VAL A 20 -5.89 -7.60 7.57
C VAL A 20 -7.13 -7.81 8.44
N SER A 21 -6.94 -8.46 9.58
CA SER A 21 -7.99 -8.67 10.58
C SER A 21 -7.89 -7.58 11.64
N VAL A 22 -8.80 -6.60 11.59
CA VAL A 22 -8.87 -5.52 12.59
C VAL A 22 -9.68 -6.00 13.80
N PRO A 23 -9.09 -6.05 15.01
CA PRO A 23 -9.83 -6.42 16.21
C PRO A 23 -10.84 -5.33 16.59
N VAL A 24 -12.13 -5.68 16.62
CA VAL A 24 -13.19 -4.74 17.03
C VAL A 24 -13.17 -4.59 18.55
N THR A 25 -13.04 -3.34 19.01
CA THR A 25 -13.03 -2.96 20.43
C THR A 25 -13.94 -1.76 20.67
N ASP A 26 -14.31 -1.49 21.92
CA ASP A 26 -15.18 -0.35 22.27
C ASP A 26 -14.59 1.00 21.80
N ALA A 27 -13.26 1.12 21.75
CA ALA A 27 -12.58 2.31 21.25
C ALA A 27 -12.88 2.60 19.76
N MET A 28 -13.25 1.57 18.99
CA MET A 28 -13.62 1.65 17.57
C MET A 28 -15.10 1.96 17.36
N MET A 29 -15.91 2.05 18.41
CA MET A 29 -17.31 2.43 18.30
C MET A 29 -17.44 3.96 18.17
N ARG A 30 -18.52 4.40 17.55
CA ARG A 30 -18.95 5.80 17.59
C ARG A 30 -19.34 6.19 19.01
N THR A 31 -19.07 7.44 19.38
CA THR A 31 -19.35 7.94 20.73
C THR A 31 -20.84 8.19 20.98
N GLN A 32 -21.59 8.49 19.93
CA GLN A 32 -23.05 8.67 20.00
C GLN A 32 -23.75 7.51 19.31
N PRO A 33 -24.83 6.99 19.89
CA PRO A 33 -25.71 6.05 19.21
C PRO A 33 -26.50 6.78 18.12
N ASP A 34 -26.99 6.02 17.15
CA ASP A 34 -27.94 6.50 16.15
C ASP A 34 -29.34 6.71 16.80
N ASP A 35 -30.29 7.25 16.03
CA ASP A 35 -31.63 7.61 16.52
C ASP A 35 -32.44 6.42 17.08
N ASP A 36 -32.07 5.19 16.73
CA ASP A 36 -32.64 3.94 17.22
C ASP A 36 -31.97 3.41 18.50
N GLY A 37 -30.96 4.11 19.01
CA GLY A 37 -30.16 3.73 20.18
C GLY A 37 -29.05 2.72 19.88
N ALA A 38 -28.83 2.34 18.61
CA ALA A 38 -27.77 1.43 18.22
C ALA A 38 -26.41 2.13 18.17
N TYR A 39 -25.36 1.44 18.62
CA TYR A 39 -23.98 1.90 18.46
C TYR A 39 -23.35 1.24 17.24
N HIS A 40 -22.81 2.06 16.35
CA HIS A 40 -22.13 1.62 15.14
C HIS A 40 -20.61 1.78 15.25
N LEU A 41 -19.90 1.02 14.43
CA LEU A 41 -18.46 1.20 14.27
C LEU A 41 -18.15 2.56 13.64
N ASP A 42 -17.07 3.14 14.12
CA ASP A 42 -16.43 4.29 13.50
C ASP A 42 -15.51 3.79 12.39
N GLY A 43 -15.97 3.94 11.14
CA GLY A 43 -15.26 3.44 9.96
C GLY A 43 -13.87 4.07 9.79
N GLU A 44 -13.67 5.33 10.20
CA GLU A 44 -12.37 5.98 10.09
C GLU A 44 -11.36 5.34 11.04
N LYS A 45 -11.79 5.01 12.26
CA LYS A 45 -10.93 4.29 13.23
C LYS A 45 -10.59 2.88 12.76
N VAL A 46 -11.53 2.18 12.15
CA VAL A 46 -11.30 0.84 11.59
C VAL A 46 -10.28 0.90 10.44
N LEU A 47 -10.44 1.85 9.52
CA LEU A 47 -9.51 2.02 8.39
C LEU A 47 -8.12 2.46 8.85
N ALA A 48 -8.03 3.37 9.83
CA ALA A 48 -6.75 3.76 10.42
C ALA A 48 -6.03 2.56 11.04
N ALA A 49 -6.74 1.74 11.83
CA ALA A 49 -6.15 0.52 12.41
C ALA A 49 -5.72 -0.49 11.33
N ALA A 50 -6.48 -0.62 10.24
CA ALA A 50 -6.10 -1.47 9.12
C ALA A 50 -4.79 -1.00 8.45
N VAL A 51 -4.61 0.32 8.27
CA VAL A 51 -3.38 0.91 7.73
C VAL A 51 -2.19 0.65 8.64
N GLU A 52 -2.34 0.82 9.97
CA GLU A 52 -1.28 0.52 10.94
C GLU A 52 -0.86 -0.96 10.88
N LEU A 53 -1.82 -1.89 10.80
CA LEU A 53 -1.53 -3.32 10.64
C LEU A 53 -0.84 -3.64 9.30
N GLY A 54 -1.08 -2.83 8.27
CA GLY A 54 -0.48 -2.96 6.95
C GLY A 54 0.95 -2.43 6.83
N GLN A 55 1.49 -1.74 7.86
CA GLN A 55 2.87 -1.22 7.82
C GLN A 55 3.94 -2.31 7.83
N ASP A 56 3.57 -3.55 8.15
CA ASP A 56 4.45 -4.71 8.03
C ASP A 56 4.61 -5.13 6.55
N ASP A 57 5.86 -5.34 6.13
CA ASP A 57 6.24 -5.71 4.76
C ASP A 57 5.89 -7.16 4.39
N THR A 58 5.34 -7.95 5.33
CA THR A 58 5.00 -9.36 5.07
C THR A 58 3.55 -9.56 4.62
N GLY A 59 3.32 -10.61 3.81
CA GLY A 59 1.96 -11.05 3.46
C GLY A 59 1.23 -10.22 2.39
N TRP A 60 1.93 -9.27 1.76
CA TRP A 60 1.44 -8.56 0.58
C TRP A 60 1.47 -9.46 -0.67
N LEU A 61 0.42 -9.37 -1.48
CA LEU A 61 0.28 -10.11 -2.73
C LEU A 61 0.29 -9.13 -3.91
N PRO A 62 1.02 -9.41 -5.00
CA PRO A 62 1.04 -8.53 -6.15
C PRO A 62 -0.31 -8.55 -6.88
N GLU A 63 -0.88 -7.37 -7.09
CA GLU A 63 -2.12 -7.15 -7.85
C GLU A 63 -1.79 -6.70 -9.29
N ASP A 64 -0.91 -5.70 -9.42
CA ASP A 64 -0.49 -5.16 -10.72
C ASP A 64 1.00 -4.75 -10.72
N ARG A 65 1.59 -4.70 -11.91
CA ARG A 65 2.99 -4.35 -12.10
C ARG A 65 3.21 -3.59 -13.41
N GLN A 66 3.64 -2.34 -13.29
CA GLN A 66 3.98 -1.50 -14.43
C GLN A 66 5.50 -1.23 -14.50
N ILE A 67 6.07 -1.41 -15.69
CA ILE A 67 7.47 -1.06 -15.98
C ILE A 67 7.46 0.13 -16.94
N THR A 68 8.15 1.20 -16.57
CA THR A 68 8.30 2.40 -17.41
C THR A 68 9.76 2.84 -17.45
N VAL A 69 10.10 3.69 -18.42
CA VAL A 69 11.35 4.44 -18.36
C VAL A 69 11.31 5.33 -17.11
N HIS A 70 12.41 5.37 -16.36
CA HIS A 70 12.48 6.25 -15.18
C HIS A 70 12.49 7.72 -15.65
N PRO A 71 11.66 8.61 -15.08
CA PRO A 71 11.52 10.00 -15.57
C PRO A 71 12.83 10.80 -15.44
N PHE A 72 13.65 10.44 -14.44
CA PHE A 72 15.00 10.98 -14.28
C PHE A 72 16.03 9.91 -14.62
N GLN A 73 16.69 10.06 -15.76
CA GLN A 73 17.81 9.22 -16.13
C GLN A 73 19.05 9.67 -15.35
N LYS A 74 19.78 8.71 -14.81
CA LYS A 74 21.10 8.92 -14.21
C LYS A 74 22.04 7.88 -14.78
N SER A 75 23.33 8.17 -14.80
CA SER A 75 24.34 7.15 -15.11
C SER A 75 24.10 5.93 -14.21
N PRO A 76 24.29 4.70 -14.72
CA PRO A 76 24.49 3.55 -13.85
C PRO A 76 25.49 3.95 -12.76
N HIS A 77 25.13 3.72 -11.50
CA HIS A 77 26.13 3.79 -10.45
C HIS A 77 26.98 2.54 -10.62
N ASP A 78 28.30 2.70 -10.70
CA ASP A 78 29.19 1.55 -10.52
C ASP A 78 28.96 1.06 -9.08
N ALA A 79 28.50 -0.17 -8.96
CA ALA A 79 28.34 -0.86 -7.67
C ALA A 79 29.70 -1.29 -7.12
#